data_AF-A0A957N9Z3-F1
#
_entry.id   AF-A0A957N9Z3-F1
#
_cell.length_a   1.000
_cell.length_b   1.000
_cell.length_c   1.000
_cell.angle_alpha   90.00
_cell.angle_beta   90.00
_cell.angle_gamma   90.00
#
_symmetry.space_group_name_H-M   'P 1'
#
loop_
_entity.id
_entity.type
_entity.pdbx_description
1 polymer ?
#
loop_
_entity_poly.entity_id
_entity_poly.type
_entity_poly.pdbx_seq_one_letter_code
_entity_poly.pdbx_strand_id
1 'polypeptide(L)'
;GDDCSGVIFAHGSRFGGHSLFIKDKKLYYVYNFLGIPPEQKFVSDEELAPGKYTLGVEFIRESAGEYHESHGTAKLYIDDKVVAEGPMRTQTGKFTLCGDGLCVGRDSADAVAKEYTPETQGKFTGGAIQFVEVSVEKEQYRNIEMEMAAAMARD
;
A
#
# COMPACT_ATOMS: atom_id res chain seq x y z
N GLY A 1 11.76 -14.45 -1.85
CA GLY A 1 13.05 -14.89 -1.32
C GLY A 1 13.12 -14.56 0.15
N ASP A 2 14.09 -15.11 0.88
CA ASP A 2 14.35 -14.74 2.27
C ASP A 2 14.83 -13.28 2.44
N ASP A 3 15.35 -12.71 1.36
CA ASP A 3 15.87 -11.36 1.19
C ASP A 3 14.83 -10.37 0.60
N CYS A 4 13.55 -10.76 0.55
CA CYS A 4 12.53 -9.95 -0.09
C CYS A 4 12.23 -8.67 0.70
N SER A 5 12.33 -7.53 0.02
CA SER A 5 12.26 -6.20 0.63
C SER A 5 11.94 -5.14 -0.43
N GLY A 6 11.43 -3.99 0.00
CA GLY A 6 11.15 -2.82 -0.83
C GLY A 6 9.67 -2.63 -1.19
N VAL A 7 9.43 -1.56 -1.95
CA VAL A 7 8.12 -1.03 -2.34
C VAL A 7 7.47 -1.91 -3.40
N ILE A 8 6.30 -2.43 -3.08
CA ILE A 8 5.41 -3.10 -4.03
C ILE A 8 4.68 -2.03 -4.85
N PHE A 9 4.09 -1.06 -4.16
CA PHE A 9 3.29 0.03 -4.70
C PHE A 9 3.60 1.33 -3.95
N ALA A 10 3.69 2.46 -4.67
CA ALA A 10 3.68 3.79 -4.08
C ALA A 10 2.94 4.80 -4.98
N HIS A 11 2.31 5.81 -4.37
CA HIS A 11 1.63 6.89 -5.10
C HIS A 11 1.59 8.16 -4.24
N GLY A 12 2.05 9.27 -4.80
CA GLY A 12 2.21 10.55 -4.10
C GLY A 12 3.64 10.76 -3.59
N SER A 13 3.79 11.46 -2.47
CA SER A 13 5.11 11.73 -1.85
C SER A 13 4.97 12.04 -0.35
N ARG A 14 6.05 12.42 0.32
CA ARG A 14 6.05 12.88 1.73
C ARG A 14 5.12 14.06 2.04
N PHE A 15 4.57 14.73 1.03
CA PHE A 15 3.59 15.82 1.15
C PHE A 15 2.13 15.35 1.01
N GLY A 16 1.90 14.04 0.93
CA GLY A 16 0.60 13.44 0.65
C GLY A 16 0.77 12.23 -0.27
N GLY A 17 0.58 11.03 0.26
CA GLY A 17 0.78 9.80 -0.49
C GLY A 17 0.56 8.54 0.34
N HIS A 18 0.60 7.39 -0.32
CA HIS A 18 0.55 6.08 0.31
C HIS A 18 1.51 5.07 -0.34
N SER A 19 2.03 4.14 0.46
CA SER A 19 3.03 3.16 0.05
C SER A 19 2.78 1.81 0.73
N LEU A 20 2.88 0.73 -0.05
CA LEU A 20 2.79 -0.66 0.38
C LEU A 20 4.13 -1.34 0.07
N PHE A 21 4.81 -1.85 1.09
CA PHE A 21 6.19 -2.33 0.98
C PHE A 21 6.49 -3.47 1.95
N ILE A 22 7.51 -4.28 1.63
CA ILE A 22 8.05 -5.28 2.54
C ILE A 22 9.31 -4.73 3.18
N LYS A 23 9.47 -4.91 4.49
CA LYS A 23 10.68 -4.57 5.24
C LYS A 23 10.82 -5.52 6.43
N ASP A 24 12.03 -5.98 6.73
CA ASP A 24 12.32 -6.89 7.85
C ASP A 24 11.34 -8.10 7.91
N LYS A 25 11.09 -8.71 6.74
CA LYS A 25 10.09 -9.77 6.49
C LYS A 25 8.62 -9.44 6.80
N LYS A 26 8.27 -8.21 7.20
CA LYS A 26 6.88 -7.80 7.46
C LYS A 26 6.30 -6.97 6.32
N LEU A 27 4.98 -7.06 6.14
CA LEU A 27 4.24 -6.17 5.23
C LEU A 27 3.94 -4.86 5.96
N TYR A 28 4.24 -3.74 5.31
CA TYR A 28 3.96 -2.39 5.78
C TYR A 28 3.04 -1.68 4.79
N TYR A 29 2.02 -1.01 5.33
CA TYR A 29 1.31 0.04 4.63
C TYR A 29 1.42 1.35 5.41
N VAL A 30 1.80 2.42 4.71
CA VAL A 30 1.93 3.76 5.27
C VAL A 30 1.10 4.74 4.46
N TYR A 31 0.27 5.53 5.14
CA TYR A 31 -0.41 6.69 4.60
C TYR A 31 0.17 7.96 5.22
N ASN A 32 0.79 8.80 4.39
CA ASN A 32 1.32 10.09 4.77
C ASN A 32 0.27 11.17 4.52
N PHE A 33 -0.31 11.70 5.61
CA PHE A 33 -1.33 12.75 5.53
C PHE A 33 -0.67 14.13 5.50
N LEU A 34 -0.50 14.68 4.30
CA LEU A 34 -0.03 16.05 4.06
C LEU A 34 1.32 16.41 4.73
N GLY A 35 2.19 15.42 5.00
CA GLY A 35 3.44 15.60 5.74
C GLY A 35 3.28 15.82 7.25
N ILE A 36 2.05 15.73 7.78
CA ILE A 36 1.75 15.95 9.20
C ILE A 36 2.10 14.68 10.00
N PRO A 37 3.03 14.75 10.97
CA PRO A 37 3.39 13.59 11.79
C PRO A 37 2.36 13.33 12.91
N PRO A 38 2.20 12.07 13.36
CA PRO A 38 2.83 10.86 12.83
C PRO A 38 2.19 10.38 11.51
N GLU A 39 2.98 9.68 10.68
CA GLU A 39 2.44 8.88 9.59
C GLU A 39 1.47 7.81 10.11
N GLN A 40 0.38 7.57 9.40
CA GLN A 40 -0.56 6.49 9.71
C GLN A 40 0.03 5.18 9.16
N LYS A 41 0.20 4.17 10.01
CA LYS A 41 1.04 3.01 9.73
C LYS A 41 0.38 1.72 10.19
N PHE A 42 0.32 0.77 9.28
CA PHE A 42 -0.23 -0.57 9.47
C PHE A 42 0.89 -1.56 9.13
N VAL A 43 1.11 -2.55 9.99
CA VAL A 43 2.21 -3.52 9.86
C VAL A 43 1.67 -4.89 10.19
N SER A 44 2.03 -5.92 9.41
CA SER A 44 1.58 -7.29 9.67
C SER A 44 2.00 -7.76 11.07
N ASP A 45 1.08 -8.47 11.75
CA ASP A 45 1.34 -9.14 13.02
C ASP A 45 2.40 -10.26 12.86
N GLU A 46 2.32 -11.01 11.76
CA GLU A 46 3.25 -12.08 11.38
C GLU A 46 4.35 -11.64 10.40
N GLU A 47 5.28 -12.56 10.08
CA GLU A 47 6.36 -12.41 9.09
C GLU A 47 6.07 -13.25 7.85
N LEU A 48 6.41 -12.73 6.68
CA LEU A 48 6.35 -13.42 5.39
C LEU A 48 7.51 -14.41 5.25
N ALA A 49 7.18 -15.70 5.18
CA ALA A 49 8.11 -16.73 4.72
C ALA A 49 8.34 -16.63 3.19
N PRO A 50 9.38 -17.25 2.61
CA PRO A 50 9.55 -17.29 1.15
C PRO A 50 8.37 -18.02 0.48
N GLY A 51 7.57 -17.30 -0.31
CA GLY A 51 6.38 -17.84 -0.96
C GLY A 51 5.86 -16.97 -2.11
N LYS A 52 4.68 -17.33 -2.62
CA LYS A 52 3.79 -16.43 -3.37
C LYS A 52 2.71 -15.95 -2.40
N TYR A 53 2.29 -14.71 -2.52
CA TYR A 53 1.23 -14.11 -1.71
C TYR A 53 0.44 -13.09 -2.54
N THR A 54 -0.79 -12.86 -2.13
CA THR A 54 -1.57 -11.68 -2.51
C THR A 54 -1.48 -10.66 -1.38
N LEU A 55 -0.95 -9.47 -1.66
CA LEU A 55 -0.66 -8.46 -0.63
C LEU A 55 -1.50 -7.21 -0.92
N GLY A 56 -2.38 -6.85 0.00
CA GLY A 56 -3.46 -5.90 -0.27
C GLY A 56 -3.72 -4.88 0.84
N VAL A 57 -4.35 -3.77 0.47
CA VAL A 57 -4.87 -2.77 1.41
C VAL A 57 -6.24 -2.29 0.96
N GLU A 58 -7.20 -2.26 1.89
CA GLU A 58 -8.54 -1.73 1.71
C GLU A 58 -8.73 -0.49 2.59
N PHE A 59 -9.46 0.52 2.11
CA PHE A 59 -9.89 1.65 2.91
C PHE A 59 -11.38 1.92 2.68
N ILE A 60 -12.19 1.61 3.70
CA ILE A 60 -13.64 1.82 3.67
C ILE A 60 -13.92 3.20 4.26
N ARG A 61 -14.27 4.17 3.42
CA ARG A 61 -14.69 5.51 3.87
C ARG A 61 -16.03 5.42 4.59
N GLU A 62 -16.07 5.98 5.80
CA GLU A 62 -17.24 6.03 6.67
C GLU A 62 -17.86 7.44 6.73
N SER A 63 -17.05 8.50 6.73
CA SER A 63 -17.54 9.87 6.98
C SER A 63 -16.69 10.97 6.32
N ALA A 64 -16.94 12.23 6.71
CA ALA A 64 -16.19 13.41 6.30
C ALA A 64 -15.73 14.20 7.53
N GLY A 65 -14.47 14.66 7.53
CA GLY A 65 -13.89 15.50 8.58
C GLY A 65 -14.27 16.98 8.45
N GLU A 66 -13.83 17.79 9.42
CA GLU A 66 -14.07 19.25 9.46
C GLU A 66 -13.53 19.96 8.21
N TYR A 67 -12.38 19.52 7.68
CA TYR A 67 -11.74 20.04 6.47
C TYR A 67 -12.00 19.14 5.25
N HIS A 68 -13.15 18.45 5.28
CA HIS A 68 -13.64 17.49 4.29
C HIS A 68 -12.79 16.22 4.10
N GLU A 69 -11.86 15.92 5.01
CA GLU A 69 -11.05 14.70 4.94
C GLU A 69 -11.93 13.45 4.90
N SER A 70 -11.47 12.38 4.26
CA SER A 70 -12.18 11.10 4.30
C SER A 70 -11.71 10.29 5.51
N HIS A 71 -12.59 10.12 6.50
CA HIS A 71 -12.37 9.22 7.62
C HIS A 71 -12.99 7.84 7.34
N GLY A 72 -12.37 6.79 7.85
CA GLY A 72 -12.87 5.42 7.76
C GLY A 72 -11.90 4.41 8.32
N THR A 73 -12.15 3.13 8.07
CA THR A 73 -11.30 2.02 8.52
C THR A 73 -10.40 1.52 7.39
N ALA A 74 -9.12 1.31 7.69
CA ALA A 74 -8.15 0.70 6.80
C ALA A 74 -7.83 -0.73 7.27
N LYS A 75 -7.64 -1.64 6.30
CA LYS A 75 -7.27 -3.05 6.53
C LYS A 75 -6.09 -3.43 5.65
N LEU A 76 -5.12 -4.11 6.25
CA LEU A 76 -3.95 -4.68 5.60
C LEU A 76 -4.14 -6.19 5.48
N TYR A 77 -3.93 -6.74 4.29
CA TYR A 77 -4.17 -8.14 3.96
C TYR A 77 -2.90 -8.87 3.53
N ILE A 78 -2.72 -10.10 4.03
CA ILE A 78 -1.86 -11.13 3.46
C ILE A 78 -2.79 -12.27 3.05
N ASP A 79 -2.85 -12.54 1.76
CA ASP A 79 -3.87 -13.37 1.11
C ASP A 79 -5.28 -12.90 1.53
N ASP A 80 -6.23 -13.81 1.84
CA ASP A 80 -7.55 -13.40 2.36
C ASP A 80 -7.54 -12.99 3.86
N LYS A 81 -6.38 -13.02 4.55
CA LYS A 81 -6.28 -12.75 6.00
C LYS A 81 -6.01 -11.26 6.28
N VAL A 82 -6.85 -10.64 7.11
CA VAL A 82 -6.55 -9.34 7.73
C VAL A 82 -5.43 -9.50 8.76
N VAL A 83 -4.33 -8.76 8.58
CA VAL A 83 -3.12 -8.80 9.44
C VAL A 83 -2.83 -7.49 10.18
N ALA A 84 -3.54 -6.41 9.81
CA ALA A 84 -3.69 -5.21 10.62
C ALA A 84 -4.99 -4.47 10.23
N GLU A 85 -5.66 -3.84 11.20
CA GLU A 85 -6.88 -3.06 10.99
C GLU A 85 -6.90 -1.86 11.93
N GLY A 86 -7.49 -0.73 11.49
CA GLY A 86 -7.67 0.45 12.34
C GLY A 86 -8.15 1.70 11.59
N PRO A 87 -8.44 2.78 12.32
CA PRO A 87 -8.93 4.02 11.73
C PRO A 87 -7.85 4.72 10.90
N MET A 88 -8.25 5.29 9.76
CA MET A 88 -7.42 6.12 8.90
C MET A 88 -8.17 7.35 8.40
N ARG A 89 -7.44 8.46 8.27
CA ARG A 89 -7.87 9.70 7.63
C ARG A 89 -7.07 9.94 6.35
N THR A 90 -7.75 10.11 5.22
CA THR A 90 -7.15 10.40 3.91
C THR A 90 -7.52 11.79 3.40
N GLN A 91 -6.67 12.36 2.55
CA GLN A 91 -6.74 13.76 2.14
C GLN A 91 -7.77 13.99 1.03
N THR A 92 -8.31 15.21 0.96
CA THR A 92 -9.28 15.60 -0.06
C THR A 92 -8.57 15.91 -1.38
N GLY A 93 -8.76 15.06 -2.41
CA GLY A 93 -8.24 15.29 -3.76
C GLY A 93 -7.17 14.28 -4.21
N LYS A 94 -6.47 14.59 -5.30
CA LYS A 94 -5.45 13.71 -5.91
C LYS A 94 -4.06 14.02 -5.38
N PHE A 95 -3.22 12.99 -5.23
CA PHE A 95 -1.80 13.13 -4.86
C PHE A 95 -0.94 13.85 -5.93
N THR A 96 -1.46 14.00 -7.15
CA THR A 96 -0.78 14.58 -8.32
C THR A 96 -0.31 16.03 -8.15
N LEU A 97 -0.76 16.74 -7.10
CA LEU A 97 -0.23 18.06 -6.72
C LEU A 97 1.21 18.01 -6.18
N CYS A 98 1.70 16.83 -5.76
CA CYS A 98 2.92 16.69 -4.96
C CYS A 98 4.01 15.77 -5.57
N GLY A 99 3.94 15.47 -6.88
CA GLY A 99 5.14 15.20 -7.67
C GLY A 99 5.42 13.78 -8.18
N ASP A 100 4.58 12.77 -7.91
CA ASP A 100 4.69 11.46 -8.58
C ASP A 100 3.33 10.94 -9.06
N GLY A 101 3.38 9.98 -10.00
CA GLY A 101 2.27 9.14 -10.38
C GLY A 101 2.14 7.89 -9.50
N LEU A 102 1.51 6.86 -10.04
CA LEU A 102 1.47 5.51 -9.47
C LEU A 102 2.73 4.76 -9.90
N CYS A 103 3.55 4.34 -8.93
CA CYS A 103 4.75 3.54 -9.16
C CYS A 103 4.61 2.12 -8.57
N VAL A 104 5.29 1.16 -9.21
CA VAL A 104 5.35 -0.25 -8.83
C VAL A 104 6.82 -0.66 -8.74
N GLY A 105 7.19 -1.45 -7.72
CA GLY A 105 8.56 -1.93 -7.51
C GLY A 105 9.58 -0.88 -6.99
N ARG A 106 9.14 0.37 -6.77
CA ARG A 106 9.90 1.49 -6.18
C ARG A 106 8.94 2.66 -5.85
N ASP A 107 9.40 3.57 -5.00
CA ASP A 107 8.85 4.93 -4.82
C ASP A 107 9.82 5.91 -5.48
N SER A 108 9.37 6.78 -6.40
CA SER A 108 10.28 7.52 -7.28
C SER A 108 10.42 9.02 -7.03
N ALA A 109 9.67 9.55 -6.07
CA ALA A 109 9.78 10.92 -5.59
C ALA A 109 10.32 10.98 -4.15
N ASP A 110 10.04 12.09 -3.45
CA ASP A 110 10.35 12.23 -2.02
C ASP A 110 9.56 11.18 -1.21
N ALA A 111 10.29 10.16 -0.73
CA ALA A 111 9.78 8.96 -0.06
C ALA A 111 8.55 9.19 0.83
N VAL A 112 7.46 8.48 0.54
CA VAL A 112 6.19 8.57 1.28
C VAL A 112 6.34 8.20 2.77
N ALA A 113 7.15 7.16 3.05
CA ALA A 113 7.34 6.58 4.38
C ALA A 113 8.79 6.68 4.88
N LYS A 114 8.97 6.86 6.18
CA LYS A 114 10.31 6.95 6.82
C LYS A 114 11.13 5.66 6.84
N GLU A 115 10.52 4.53 6.49
CA GLU A 115 11.15 3.20 6.46
C GLU A 115 12.18 3.00 5.32
N TYR A 116 12.15 3.84 4.30
CA TYR A 116 13.11 3.87 3.19
C TYR A 116 13.44 5.33 2.81
N THR A 117 14.40 5.53 1.90
CA THR A 117 14.93 6.87 1.59
C THR A 117 14.83 7.20 0.09
N PRO A 118 14.82 8.49 -0.31
CA PRO A 118 14.81 8.88 -1.73
C PRO A 118 16.00 8.34 -2.53
N GLU A 119 17.17 8.19 -1.91
CA GLU A 119 18.39 7.67 -2.56
C GLU A 119 18.31 6.16 -2.83
N THR A 120 17.51 5.44 -2.03
CA THR A 120 17.25 3.99 -2.21
C THR A 120 16.00 3.70 -3.04
N GLN A 121 15.12 4.70 -3.21
CA GLN A 121 13.80 4.59 -3.87
C GLN A 121 12.92 3.45 -3.32
N GLY A 122 13.25 2.93 -2.14
CA GLY A 122 12.69 1.68 -1.62
C GLY A 122 12.69 0.52 -2.62
N LYS A 123 13.65 0.44 -3.55
CA LYS A 123 13.59 -0.48 -4.71
C LYS A 123 13.34 -1.93 -4.28
N PHE A 124 12.37 -2.60 -4.92
CA PHE A 124 12.02 -3.98 -4.66
C PHE A 124 13.12 -4.97 -5.06
N THR A 125 13.45 -5.91 -4.16
CA THR A 125 14.45 -6.98 -4.33
C THR A 125 13.98 -8.30 -3.71
N GLY A 126 14.71 -9.39 -3.96
CA GLY A 126 14.45 -10.71 -3.39
C GLY A 126 13.15 -11.39 -3.84
N GLY A 127 12.46 -10.86 -4.85
CA GLY A 127 11.21 -11.40 -5.37
C GLY A 127 10.84 -10.81 -6.73
N ALA A 128 9.63 -11.12 -7.21
CA ALA A 128 9.04 -10.56 -8.41
C ALA A 128 7.59 -10.17 -8.17
N ILE A 129 7.20 -8.96 -8.60
CA ILE A 129 5.81 -8.50 -8.62
C ILE A 129 5.20 -8.97 -9.94
N GLN A 130 4.24 -9.89 -9.87
CA GLN A 130 3.60 -10.46 -11.07
C GLN A 130 2.59 -9.47 -11.70
N PHE A 131 1.88 -8.70 -10.86
CA PHE A 131 0.90 -7.69 -11.24
C PHE A 131 0.70 -6.68 -10.10
N VAL A 132 -0.06 -5.61 -10.34
CA VAL A 132 -0.66 -4.75 -9.31
C VAL A 132 -2.03 -4.29 -9.82
N GLU A 133 -3.04 -4.33 -8.97
CA GLU A 133 -4.38 -3.80 -9.25
C GLU A 133 -4.70 -2.64 -8.29
N VAL A 134 -5.47 -1.65 -8.77
CA VAL A 134 -6.05 -0.58 -7.95
C VAL A 134 -7.48 -0.35 -8.40
N SER A 135 -8.43 -0.84 -7.60
CA SER A 135 -9.86 -0.62 -7.81
C SER A 135 -10.39 0.50 -6.91
N VAL A 136 -11.47 1.16 -7.34
CA VAL A 136 -12.23 2.18 -6.58
C VAL A 136 -13.72 1.93 -6.75
N GLU A 137 -14.13 0.68 -6.60
CA GLU A 137 -15.53 0.24 -6.67
C GLU A 137 -16.26 0.38 -5.33
N LYS A 138 -17.58 0.10 -5.34
CA LYS A 138 -18.42 0.06 -4.13
C LYS A 138 -18.54 -1.32 -3.51
N GLU A 139 -18.14 -2.37 -4.24
CA GLU A 139 -18.08 -3.72 -3.71
C GLU A 139 -16.76 -3.90 -2.95
N GLN A 140 -16.82 -4.59 -1.82
CA GLN A 140 -15.67 -4.85 -0.95
C GLN A 140 -14.72 -5.86 -1.58
N TYR A 141 -13.51 -6.00 -1.01
CA TYR A 141 -12.46 -6.92 -1.46
C TYR A 141 -13.01 -8.26 -2.01
N ARG A 142 -12.93 -8.43 -3.34
CA ARG A 142 -13.11 -9.73 -4.00
C ARG A 142 -11.81 -10.53 -3.87
N ASN A 143 -11.91 -11.86 -3.86
CA ASN A 143 -10.73 -12.72 -3.80
C ASN A 143 -9.91 -12.59 -5.09
N ILE A 144 -8.87 -11.76 -5.01
CA ILE A 144 -8.04 -11.36 -6.16
C ILE A 144 -7.27 -12.57 -6.73
N GLU A 145 -7.04 -13.61 -5.93
CA GLU A 145 -6.42 -14.86 -6.38
C GLU A 145 -7.25 -15.58 -7.44
N MET A 146 -8.57 -15.72 -7.25
CA MET A 146 -9.47 -16.29 -8.25
C MET A 146 -9.55 -15.41 -9.50
N GLU A 147 -9.57 -14.09 -9.37
CA GLU A 147 -9.65 -13.18 -10.51
C GLU A 147 -8.35 -13.16 -11.33
N MET A 148 -7.18 -13.17 -10.69
CA MET A 148 -5.89 -13.32 -11.39
C MET A 148 -5.65 -14.73 -11.93
N ALA A 149 -6.05 -15.79 -11.23
CA ALA A 149 -5.99 -17.15 -11.79
C ALA A 149 -6.91 -17.28 -13.02
N ALA A 150 -8.08 -16.65 -13.00
CA ALA A 150 -8.98 -16.58 -14.15
C ALA A 150 -8.48 -15.66 -15.28
N ALA A 151 -7.61 -14.69 -14.98
CA ALA A 151 -6.93 -13.86 -15.99
C ALA A 151 -5.77 -14.63 -16.65
N MET A 152 -4.84 -15.18 -15.86
CA MET A 152 -3.68 -15.95 -16.34
C MET A 152 -4.07 -17.25 -17.08
N ALA A 153 -5.30 -17.75 -16.91
CA ALA A 153 -5.84 -18.89 -17.65
C ALA A 153 -6.51 -18.51 -18.99
N ARG A 154 -6.35 -17.27 -19.47
CA ARG A 154 -6.89 -16.77 -20.76
C ARG A 154 -5.83 -16.42 -21.80
N ASP A 155 -4.55 -16.48 -21.42
CA ASP A 155 -3.36 -16.31 -22.28
C ASP A 155 -2.77 -17.67 -22.71
#